data_AF-A0A1Y1KJ23-F1
#
_entry.id   AF-A0A1Y1KJ23-F1
#
_cell.length_a   1.000
_cell.length_b   1.000
_cell.length_c   1.000
_cell.angle_alpha   90.00
_cell.angle_beta   90.00
_cell.angle_gamma   90.00
#
_symmetry.space_group_name_H-M   'P 1'
#
loop_
_entity.id
_entity.type
_entity.pdbx_description
1 polymer ?
#
loop_
_entity_poly.entity_id
_entity_poly.type
_entity_poly.pdbx_seq_one_letter_code
_entity_poly.pdbx_strand_id
1 'polypeptide(L)'
;MKDVGDRVNTDIRSIQITLGICDTPIEIKVVRFRAVATDVVARFWTVREGERGDEIKKKKDLEPFCLVDIWATATYFEKYIVDNAIATMVKLFTPHKMLQNTLAGQDVINRTYIAAVQYYLSLGDEVMSPSGKVANPQKRLLGNLFIFWNANRHTTGSAYICGKETLDMKPELKDETYPLFGKVSVPRMILAQFDSINHRKVLQKYGQKVLRDLETFIFRNQSVLWWPIYLTIFILLHEASKISADRYRHARNNFGGRYTPCSAY
;
A
#
# COMPACT_ATOMS: atom_id res chain seq x y z
N MET A 1 0.80 12.10 -14.88
CA MET A 1 -0.48 11.40 -14.77
C MET A 1 -1.37 12.01 -15.82
N LYS A 2 -2.11 11.20 -16.55
CA LYS A 2 -3.04 11.66 -17.58
C LYS A 2 -4.31 10.85 -17.46
N ASP A 3 -5.43 11.49 -17.74
CA ASP A 3 -6.72 10.81 -17.87
C ASP A 3 -6.74 9.96 -19.14
N VAL A 4 -7.51 8.88 -19.10
CA VAL A 4 -7.75 8.02 -20.27
C VAL A 4 -8.66 8.78 -21.24
N GLY A 5 -8.24 8.92 -22.50
CA GLY A 5 -8.95 9.70 -23.51
C GLY A 5 -10.20 9.00 -24.11
N ASP A 6 -10.16 7.68 -24.25
CA ASP A 6 -11.17 6.90 -25.00
C ASP A 6 -12.40 6.51 -24.16
N ARG A 7 -12.94 7.43 -23.37
CA ARG A 7 -14.11 7.19 -22.50
C ARG A 7 -15.37 7.02 -23.36
N VAL A 8 -16.15 5.96 -23.10
CA VAL A 8 -17.27 5.57 -24.00
C VAL A 8 -18.58 6.26 -23.64
N ASN A 9 -18.79 6.62 -22.38
CA ASN A 9 -20.03 7.21 -21.90
C ASN A 9 -19.78 8.14 -20.69
N THR A 10 -20.80 8.91 -20.29
CA THR A 10 -20.85 9.70 -19.05
C THR A 10 -21.45 8.92 -17.86
N ASP A 11 -21.64 7.60 -17.99
CA ASP A 11 -22.09 6.75 -16.87
C ASP A 11 -20.98 6.64 -15.82
N ILE A 12 -21.01 7.58 -14.88
CA ILE A 12 -20.09 7.67 -13.76
C ILE A 12 -20.64 6.83 -12.62
N ARG A 13 -19.88 5.82 -12.22
CA ARG A 13 -20.22 4.96 -11.09
C ARG A 13 -19.28 5.22 -9.92
N SER A 14 -19.81 5.14 -8.70
CA SER A 14 -19.03 5.25 -7.47
C SER A 14 -18.81 3.85 -6.90
N ILE A 15 -17.55 3.49 -6.65
CA ILE A 15 -17.17 2.21 -6.05
C ILE A 15 -16.33 2.41 -4.79
N GLN A 16 -16.36 1.39 -3.94
CA GLN A 16 -15.51 1.29 -2.75
C GLN A 16 -14.51 0.15 -2.94
N ILE A 17 -13.22 0.45 -2.81
CA ILE A 17 -12.13 -0.52 -2.91
C ILE A 17 -11.36 -0.62 -1.60
N THR A 18 -10.80 -1.79 -1.32
CA THR A 18 -9.96 -1.99 -0.14
C THR A 18 -8.87 -3.02 -0.40
N LEU A 19 -7.77 -2.89 0.34
CA LEU A 19 -6.73 -3.92 0.48
C LEU A 19 -6.91 -4.74 1.77
N GLY A 20 -7.92 -4.42 2.59
CA GLY A 20 -8.17 -5.04 3.90
C GLY A 20 -7.28 -4.53 5.04
N ILE A 21 -6.43 -3.52 4.78
CA ILE A 21 -5.50 -2.96 5.77
C ILE A 21 -6.12 -1.81 6.58
N CYS A 22 -6.96 -0.98 5.96
CA CYS A 22 -7.69 0.12 6.61
C CYS A 22 -9.15 -0.27 6.86
N ASP A 23 -9.77 0.31 7.90
CA ASP A 23 -11.21 0.15 8.15
C ASP A 23 -12.06 0.96 7.18
N THR A 24 -11.57 2.14 6.80
CA THR A 24 -12.22 3.01 5.83
C THR A 24 -11.89 2.52 4.41
N PRO A 25 -12.87 2.16 3.58
CA PRO A 25 -12.60 1.85 2.18
C PRO A 25 -12.26 3.13 1.38
N ILE A 26 -11.56 2.96 0.27
CA ILE A 26 -11.24 4.05 -0.66
C ILE A 26 -12.43 4.21 -1.60
N GLU A 27 -13.01 5.40 -1.64
CA GLU A 27 -14.13 5.75 -2.51
C GLU A 27 -13.65 6.47 -3.77
N ILE A 28 -14.05 5.97 -4.93
CA ILE A 28 -13.65 6.55 -6.22
C ILE A 28 -14.79 6.56 -7.23
N LYS A 29 -14.72 7.53 -8.14
CA LYS A 29 -15.59 7.63 -9.31
C LYS A 29 -14.90 7.07 -10.53
N VAL A 30 -15.60 6.18 -11.23
CA VAL A 30 -15.07 5.45 -12.38
C VAL A 30 -15.99 5.56 -13.58
N VAL A 31 -15.42 5.41 -14.77
CA VAL A 31 -16.12 5.48 -16.05
C VAL A 31 -15.57 4.42 -16.99
N ARG A 32 -16.44 3.87 -17.84
CA ARG A 32 -16.08 2.87 -18.85
C ARG A 32 -15.28 3.52 -19.98
N PHE A 33 -14.22 2.84 -20.44
CA PHE A 33 -13.41 3.26 -21.59
C PHE A 33 -13.38 2.17 -22.67
N ARG A 34 -13.09 2.56 -23.91
CA ARG A 34 -12.94 1.65 -25.04
C ARG A 34 -11.52 1.09 -25.00
N ALA A 35 -11.37 -0.11 -24.46
CA ALA A 35 -10.08 -0.78 -24.44
C ALA A 35 -9.60 -1.09 -25.86
N VAL A 36 -8.35 -0.77 -26.15
CA VAL A 36 -7.67 -1.15 -27.40
C VAL A 36 -6.92 -2.48 -27.20
N ALA A 37 -6.49 -3.12 -28.29
CA ALA A 37 -5.86 -4.44 -28.23
C ALA A 37 -4.58 -4.51 -27.37
N THR A 38 -3.91 -3.37 -27.15
CA THR A 38 -2.72 -3.27 -26.31
C THR A 38 -3.04 -3.14 -24.81
N ASP A 39 -4.30 -2.89 -24.45
CA ASP A 39 -4.68 -2.71 -23.06
C ASP A 39 -4.81 -4.06 -22.34
N VAL A 40 -4.17 -4.15 -21.17
CA VAL A 40 -4.31 -5.31 -20.29
C VAL A 40 -5.59 -5.16 -19.48
N VAL A 41 -6.69 -5.73 -19.98
CA VAL A 41 -8.02 -5.73 -19.32
C VAL A 41 -8.34 -7.02 -18.56
N ALA A 42 -7.40 -7.94 -18.46
CA ALA A 42 -7.57 -9.18 -17.73
C ALA A 42 -6.60 -9.30 -16.56
N ARG A 43 -6.98 -10.10 -15.56
CA ARG A 43 -6.04 -10.60 -14.56
C ARG A 43 -5.51 -11.96 -15.00
N PHE A 44 -4.21 -12.14 -14.84
CA PHE A 44 -3.51 -13.40 -15.09
C PHE A 44 -2.94 -13.94 -13.79
N TRP A 45 -2.86 -15.26 -13.67
CA TRP A 45 -2.13 -15.94 -12.59
C TRP A 45 -1.66 -17.32 -13.08
N THR A 46 -0.61 -17.83 -12.47
CA THR A 46 -0.01 -19.12 -12.76
C THR A 46 -0.24 -20.06 -11.60
N VAL A 47 -0.67 -21.27 -11.89
CA VAL A 47 -0.87 -22.35 -10.93
C VAL A 47 0.02 -23.53 -11.29
N ARG A 48 0.35 -24.35 -10.31
CA ARG A 48 1.01 -25.64 -10.54
C ARG A 48 -0.03 -26.74 -10.35
N GLU A 49 -0.33 -27.46 -11.41
CA GLU A 49 -1.32 -28.54 -11.41
C GLU A 49 -0.70 -29.81 -12.04
N GLY A 50 -1.25 -30.99 -11.71
CA GLY A 50 -0.74 -32.30 -12.16
C GLY A 50 0.40 -32.86 -11.30
N GLU A 51 0.65 -34.18 -11.42
CA GLU A 51 1.64 -34.92 -10.61
C GLU A 51 3.09 -34.40 -10.78
N ARG A 52 3.38 -33.77 -11.93
CA ARG A 52 4.69 -33.20 -12.26
C ARG A 52 4.81 -31.71 -11.90
N GLY A 53 3.73 -31.08 -11.41
CA GLY A 53 3.70 -29.67 -11.04
C GLY A 53 3.80 -28.72 -12.22
N ASP A 54 3.11 -29.03 -13.33
CA ASP A 54 3.14 -28.25 -14.56
C ASP A 54 2.54 -26.86 -14.35
N GLU A 55 3.19 -25.84 -14.92
CA GLU A 55 2.78 -24.44 -14.75
C GLU A 55 1.70 -24.06 -15.77
N ILE A 56 0.48 -23.83 -15.28
CA ILE A 56 -0.68 -23.45 -16.09
C ILE A 56 -0.97 -21.97 -15.87
N LYS A 57 -1.00 -21.18 -16.96
CA LYS A 57 -1.44 -19.79 -16.93
C LYS A 57 -2.95 -19.70 -17.08
N LYS A 58 -3.59 -19.09 -16.09
CA LYS A 58 -5.02 -18.82 -16.03
C LYS A 58 -5.30 -17.33 -16.23
N LYS A 59 -6.50 -17.02 -16.72
CA LYS A 59 -6.95 -15.68 -17.08
C LYS A 59 -8.38 -15.45 -16.61
N LYS A 60 -8.67 -14.24 -16.13
CA LYS A 60 -10.02 -13.72 -15.88
C LYS A 60 -10.15 -12.34 -16.48
N ASP A 61 -11.05 -12.21 -17.45
CA ASP A 61 -11.39 -10.93 -18.05
C ASP A 61 -12.10 -10.02 -17.05
N LEU A 62 -11.78 -8.72 -17.09
CA LEU A 62 -12.35 -7.68 -16.23
C LEU A 62 -12.93 -6.57 -17.10
N GLU A 63 -13.89 -5.85 -16.55
CA GLU A 63 -14.54 -4.76 -17.27
C GLU A 63 -13.60 -3.54 -17.43
N PRO A 64 -13.60 -2.88 -18.60
CA PRO A 64 -12.69 -1.77 -18.90
C PRO A 64 -13.20 -0.46 -18.27
N PHE A 65 -12.92 -0.29 -16.98
CA PHE A 65 -13.17 0.97 -16.26
C PHE A 65 -11.87 1.66 -15.86
N CYS A 66 -11.92 2.99 -15.83
CA CYS A 66 -10.83 3.88 -15.43
C CYS A 66 -11.37 4.97 -14.48
N LEU A 67 -10.48 5.71 -13.82
CA LEU A 67 -10.84 6.86 -13.00
C LEU A 67 -11.44 7.99 -13.86
N VAL A 68 -12.47 8.65 -13.32
CA VAL A 68 -13.08 9.84 -13.96
C VAL A 68 -12.12 11.02 -13.96
N ASP A 69 -11.40 11.23 -12.87
CA ASP A 69 -10.43 12.31 -12.75
C ASP A 69 -9.26 11.81 -11.91
N ILE A 70 -8.12 11.59 -12.57
CA ILE A 70 -6.91 11.10 -11.92
C ILE A 70 -6.32 12.11 -10.93
N TRP A 71 -6.53 13.41 -11.12
CA TRP A 71 -5.99 14.49 -10.28
C TRP A 71 -6.84 14.72 -9.03
N ALA A 72 -8.17 14.71 -9.17
CA ALA A 72 -9.08 14.74 -8.03
C ALA A 72 -8.89 13.49 -7.17
N THR A 73 -8.80 12.30 -7.80
CA THR A 73 -8.52 11.05 -7.10
C THR A 73 -7.16 11.09 -6.41
N ALA A 74 -6.13 11.65 -7.05
CA ALA A 74 -4.81 11.82 -6.44
C ALA A 74 -4.84 12.67 -5.16
N THR A 75 -5.57 13.79 -5.18
CA THR A 75 -5.70 14.69 -4.03
C THR A 75 -6.44 14.01 -2.89
N TYR A 76 -7.56 13.34 -3.21
CA TYR A 76 -8.32 12.54 -2.24
C TYR A 76 -7.46 11.41 -1.66
N PHE A 77 -6.75 10.65 -2.49
CA PHE A 77 -5.95 9.52 -2.06
C PHE A 77 -4.78 9.95 -1.17
N GLU A 78 -4.11 11.05 -1.48
CA GLU A 78 -3.08 11.60 -0.59
C GLU A 78 -3.66 11.92 0.79
N LYS A 79 -4.80 12.62 0.85
CA LYS A 79 -5.49 12.92 2.10
C LYS A 79 -5.89 11.65 2.85
N TYR A 80 -6.46 10.68 2.15
CA TYR A 80 -6.83 9.38 2.72
C TYR A 80 -5.61 8.68 3.36
N ILE A 81 -4.46 8.66 2.69
CA ILE A 81 -3.24 8.04 3.25
C ILE A 81 -2.76 8.76 4.51
N VAL A 82 -2.79 10.10 4.50
CA VAL A 82 -2.39 10.91 5.66
C VAL A 82 -3.31 10.67 6.84
N ASP A 83 -4.63 10.79 6.64
CA ASP A 83 -5.63 10.71 7.70
C ASP A 83 -5.68 9.31 8.34
N ASN A 84 -5.38 8.25 7.58
CA ASN A 84 -5.46 6.87 8.07
C ASN A 84 -4.12 6.28 8.54
N ALA A 85 -2.99 7.00 8.42
CA ALA A 85 -1.66 6.43 8.65
C ALA A 85 -1.48 5.82 10.05
N ILE A 86 -1.81 6.60 11.10
CA ILE A 86 -1.63 6.17 12.49
C ILE A 86 -2.62 5.06 12.85
N ALA A 87 -3.91 5.25 12.52
CA ALA A 87 -4.95 4.28 12.83
C ALA A 87 -4.66 2.90 12.19
N THR A 88 -4.21 2.90 10.93
CA THR A 88 -3.84 1.67 10.21
C THR A 88 -2.64 0.98 10.86
N MET A 89 -1.62 1.74 11.29
CA MET A 89 -0.46 1.18 11.98
C MET A 89 -0.85 0.54 13.31
N VAL A 90 -1.62 1.26 14.13
CA VAL A 90 -2.09 0.74 15.42
C VAL A 90 -2.92 -0.53 15.21
N LYS A 91 -3.85 -0.54 14.26
CA LYS A 91 -4.67 -1.72 13.96
C LYS A 91 -3.84 -2.93 13.56
N LEU A 92 -2.86 -2.76 12.66
CA LEU A 92 -2.08 -3.88 12.14
C LEU A 92 -1.11 -4.48 13.17
N PHE A 93 -0.56 -3.66 14.06
CA PHE A 93 0.48 -4.08 14.99
C PHE A 93 0.01 -4.23 16.44
N THR A 94 -1.24 -3.91 16.75
CA THR A 94 -1.83 -4.24 18.06
C THR A 94 -2.24 -5.71 18.05
N PRO A 95 -1.58 -6.58 18.84
CA PRO A 95 -1.96 -7.98 18.90
C PRO A 95 -3.39 -8.12 19.41
N HIS A 96 -4.11 -9.09 18.84
CA HIS A 96 -5.45 -9.44 19.31
C HIS A 96 -5.41 -9.76 20.81
N LYS A 97 -6.45 -9.40 21.56
CA LYS A 97 -6.49 -9.55 23.04
C LYS A 97 -6.09 -10.96 23.50
N MET A 98 -6.54 -11.99 22.78
CA MET A 98 -6.22 -13.40 23.05
C MET A 98 -4.73 -13.75 22.88
N LEU A 99 -3.98 -12.99 22.09
CA LEU A 99 -2.58 -13.26 21.77
C LEU A 99 -1.62 -12.43 22.63
N GLN A 100 -2.09 -11.42 23.36
CA GLN A 100 -1.24 -10.46 24.10
C GLN A 100 -0.24 -11.14 25.05
N ASN A 101 -0.64 -12.23 25.71
CA ASN A 101 0.20 -12.98 26.65
C ASN A 101 0.97 -14.14 26.01
N THR A 102 0.96 -14.25 24.67
CA THR A 102 1.65 -15.32 23.93
C THR A 102 2.94 -14.80 23.29
N LEU A 103 3.84 -15.70 22.90
CA LEU A 103 5.03 -15.37 22.10
C LEU A 103 4.68 -14.55 20.84
N ALA A 104 3.52 -14.83 20.20
CA ALA A 104 3.04 -14.07 19.05
C ALA A 104 2.56 -12.65 19.41
N GLY A 105 2.07 -12.42 20.63
CA GLY A 105 1.74 -11.08 21.13
C GLY A 105 2.93 -10.32 21.71
N GLN A 106 4.02 -11.03 22.04
CA GLN A 106 5.30 -10.44 22.45
C GLN A 106 6.24 -10.17 21.26
N ASP A 107 5.74 -10.28 20.03
CA ASP A 107 6.50 -10.06 18.81
C ASP A 107 7.21 -8.69 18.84
N VAL A 108 8.54 -8.75 18.71
CA VAL A 108 9.42 -7.57 18.81
C VAL A 108 9.08 -6.57 17.72
N ILE A 109 8.67 -7.04 16.53
CA ILE A 109 8.28 -6.16 15.42
C ILE A 109 7.04 -5.37 15.81
N ASN A 110 5.95 -6.04 16.21
CA ASN A 110 4.72 -5.39 16.67
C ASN A 110 5.00 -4.35 17.77
N ARG A 111 5.80 -4.74 18.78
CA ARG A 111 6.17 -3.84 19.88
C ARG A 111 6.92 -2.60 19.41
N THR A 112 7.85 -2.73 18.47
CA THR A 112 8.61 -1.58 17.94
C THR A 112 7.71 -0.61 17.17
N TYR A 113 6.75 -1.10 16.38
CA TYR A 113 5.79 -0.23 15.69
C TYR A 113 4.89 0.51 16.69
N ILE A 114 4.37 -0.18 17.71
CA ILE A 114 3.57 0.46 18.75
C ILE A 114 4.38 1.47 19.56
N ALA A 115 5.64 1.15 19.90
CA ALA A 115 6.54 2.08 20.58
C ALA A 115 6.82 3.33 19.73
N ALA A 116 6.92 3.20 18.40
CA ALA A 116 7.06 4.34 17.50
C ALA A 116 5.84 5.28 17.57
N VAL A 117 4.63 4.72 17.53
CA VAL A 117 3.39 5.51 17.64
C VAL A 117 3.28 6.17 19.01
N GLN A 118 3.54 5.43 20.09
CA GLN A 118 3.51 5.98 21.46
C GLN A 118 4.51 7.13 21.62
N TYR A 119 5.72 6.97 21.09
CA TYR A 119 6.73 8.02 21.11
C TYR A 119 6.30 9.24 20.28
N TYR A 120 5.75 9.04 19.09
CA TYR A 120 5.19 10.14 18.29
C TYR A 120 4.10 10.93 19.03
N LEU A 121 3.20 10.24 19.73
CA LEU A 121 2.10 10.85 20.48
C LEU A 121 2.58 11.58 21.74
N SER A 122 3.69 11.16 22.35
CA SER A 122 4.26 11.84 23.52
C SER A 122 5.03 13.12 23.19
N LEU A 123 5.41 13.30 21.91
CA LEU A 123 6.10 14.51 21.45
C LEU A 123 5.14 15.70 21.32
N GLY A 124 5.54 16.85 21.84
CA GLY A 124 4.87 18.12 21.57
C GLY A 124 5.01 18.55 20.11
N ASP A 125 4.06 19.34 19.59
CA ASP A 125 4.08 19.82 18.20
C ASP A 125 5.20 20.82 17.92
N GLU A 126 5.59 21.58 18.94
CA GLU A 126 6.61 22.63 18.86
C GLU A 126 7.69 22.42 19.92
N VAL A 127 8.90 22.86 19.59
CA VAL A 127 10.04 22.92 20.51
C VAL A 127 10.62 24.33 20.51
N MET A 128 11.16 24.75 21.66
CA MET A 128 11.86 26.02 21.75
C MET A 128 13.22 25.92 21.05
N SER A 129 13.47 26.85 20.15
CA SER A 129 14.76 27.07 19.50
C SER A 129 15.27 28.48 19.79
N PRO A 130 16.57 28.77 19.55
CA PRO A 130 17.11 30.13 19.73
C PRO A 130 16.38 31.21 18.91
N SER A 131 15.72 30.84 17.81
CA SER A 131 14.95 31.74 16.94
C SER A 131 13.44 31.72 17.22
N GLY A 132 12.99 31.10 18.31
CA GLY A 132 11.58 30.99 18.72
C GLY A 132 11.03 29.57 18.66
N LYS A 133 9.70 29.43 18.72
CA LYS A 133 9.03 28.13 18.62
C LYS A 133 9.10 27.61 17.18
N VAL A 134 9.57 26.38 17.02
CA VAL A 134 9.66 25.69 15.73
C VAL A 134 8.97 24.34 15.81
N ALA A 135 8.47 23.85 14.68
CA ALA A 135 7.89 22.51 14.61
C ALA A 135 8.88 21.45 15.11
N ASN A 136 8.41 20.53 15.96
CA ASN A 136 9.24 19.49 16.53
C ASN A 136 9.79 18.59 15.41
N PRO A 137 11.11 18.58 15.18
CA PRO A 137 11.68 17.87 14.05
C PRO A 137 11.51 16.35 14.21
N GLN A 138 11.50 15.83 15.43
CA GLN A 138 11.33 14.39 15.69
C GLN A 138 9.89 13.95 15.39
N LYS A 139 8.92 14.76 15.82
CA LYS A 139 7.51 14.52 15.52
C LYS A 139 7.24 14.60 14.02
N ARG A 140 7.85 15.57 13.34
CA ARG A 140 7.77 15.71 11.88
C ARG A 140 8.35 14.49 11.14
N LEU A 141 9.53 14.00 11.53
CA LEU A 141 10.14 12.81 10.95
C LEU A 141 9.21 11.60 11.05
N LEU A 142 8.74 11.30 12.27
CA LEU A 142 7.89 10.13 12.52
C LEU A 142 6.51 10.26 11.86
N GLY A 143 5.92 11.46 11.85
CA GLY A 143 4.67 11.71 11.13
C GLY A 143 4.81 11.45 9.62
N ASN A 144 5.88 11.96 9.00
CA ASN A 144 6.17 11.67 7.59
C ASN A 144 6.48 10.18 7.35
N LEU A 145 7.15 9.51 8.30
CA LEU A 145 7.42 8.08 8.24
C LEU A 145 6.13 7.27 8.24
N PHE A 146 5.17 7.56 9.10
CA PHE A 146 3.90 6.82 9.15
C PHE A 146 3.07 7.01 7.88
N ILE A 147 3.08 8.23 7.32
CA ILE A 147 2.43 8.51 6.03
C ILE A 147 3.12 7.70 4.91
N PHE A 148 4.45 7.74 4.85
CA PHE A 148 5.23 6.99 3.87
C PHE A 148 5.03 5.47 4.02
N TRP A 149 5.01 4.97 5.25
CA TRP A 149 4.72 3.58 5.57
C TRP A 149 3.33 3.18 5.06
N ASN A 150 2.29 3.96 5.37
CA ASN A 150 0.93 3.65 4.94
C ASN A 150 0.82 3.64 3.40
N ALA A 151 1.48 4.58 2.72
CA ALA A 151 1.58 4.61 1.26
C ALA A 151 2.24 3.35 0.68
N ASN A 152 3.32 2.87 1.32
CA ASN A 152 4.00 1.63 0.91
C ASN A 152 3.11 0.40 1.07
N ARG A 153 2.38 0.30 2.19
CA ARG A 153 1.44 -0.83 2.41
C ARG A 153 0.38 -0.91 1.30
N HIS A 154 -0.07 0.23 0.78
CA HIS A 154 -1.01 0.30 -0.36
C HIS A 154 -0.41 -0.11 -1.72
N THR A 155 0.90 -0.39 -1.81
CA THR A 155 1.53 -0.97 -3.02
C THR A 155 1.61 -2.49 -3.01
N THR A 156 1.32 -3.12 -1.87
CA THR A 156 1.49 -4.56 -1.66
C THR A 156 0.15 -5.26 -1.55
N GLY A 157 0.07 -6.51 -2.02
CA GLY A 157 -1.17 -7.29 -2.00
C GLY A 157 -2.09 -7.03 -3.18
N SER A 158 -3.39 -7.25 -3.00
CA SER A 158 -4.38 -7.17 -4.09
C SER A 158 -5.65 -6.50 -3.61
N ALA A 159 -5.96 -5.33 -4.18
CA ALA A 159 -7.20 -4.63 -3.91
C ALA A 159 -8.40 -5.34 -4.56
N TYR A 160 -9.55 -5.22 -3.91
CA TYR A 160 -10.84 -5.73 -4.38
C TYR A 160 -11.94 -4.72 -4.12
N ILE A 161 -13.02 -4.82 -4.89
CA ILE A 161 -14.23 -4.03 -4.70
C ILE A 161 -14.99 -4.61 -3.50
N CYS A 162 -15.37 -3.75 -2.56
CA CYS A 162 -16.08 -4.12 -1.34
C CYS A 162 -17.44 -3.40 -1.17
N GLY A 163 -17.74 -2.43 -2.04
CA GLY A 163 -19.03 -1.74 -2.06
C GLY A 163 -20.13 -2.51 -2.78
N LYS A 164 -21.34 -1.94 -2.79
CA LYS A 164 -22.52 -2.52 -3.47
C LYS A 164 -22.40 -2.52 -4.99
N GLU A 165 -21.79 -1.48 -5.57
CA GLU A 165 -21.53 -1.38 -7.01
C GLU A 165 -20.32 -2.23 -7.39
N THR A 166 -20.52 -3.22 -8.27
CA THR A 166 -19.48 -4.18 -8.68
C THR A 166 -19.05 -4.03 -10.14
N LEU A 167 -19.48 -2.97 -10.84
CA LEU A 167 -19.16 -2.68 -12.23
C LEU A 167 -19.53 -3.82 -13.18
N ASP A 168 -20.71 -4.40 -12.98
CA ASP A 168 -21.23 -5.53 -13.77
C ASP A 168 -20.38 -6.82 -13.64
N MET A 169 -19.37 -6.83 -12.76
CA MET A 169 -18.52 -8.00 -12.50
C MET A 169 -19.03 -8.84 -11.34
N LYS A 170 -18.75 -10.14 -11.40
CA LYS A 170 -19.07 -11.13 -10.35
C LYS A 170 -17.79 -11.71 -9.72
N PRO A 171 -17.83 -12.07 -8.43
CA PRO A 171 -16.71 -12.73 -7.77
C PRO A 171 -16.40 -14.07 -8.44
N GLU A 172 -15.13 -14.49 -8.38
CA GLU A 172 -14.79 -15.86 -8.78
C GLU A 172 -15.21 -16.84 -7.69
N LEU A 173 -15.99 -17.86 -8.06
CA LEU A 173 -16.51 -18.86 -7.13
C LEU A 173 -16.21 -20.29 -7.57
N LYS A 174 -15.70 -20.50 -8.79
CA LYS A 174 -15.43 -21.84 -9.32
C LYS A 174 -13.97 -22.24 -9.13
N ASP A 175 -13.05 -21.30 -9.33
CA ASP A 175 -11.62 -21.57 -9.27
C ASP A 175 -11.00 -21.01 -7.98
N GLU A 176 -10.81 -21.88 -6.98
CA GLU A 176 -10.18 -21.54 -5.70
C GLU A 176 -8.74 -21.05 -5.83
N THR A 177 -8.06 -21.37 -6.93
CA THR A 177 -6.70 -20.88 -7.19
C THR A 177 -6.65 -19.40 -7.56
N TYR A 178 -7.81 -18.79 -7.83
CA TYR A 178 -7.90 -17.38 -8.16
C TYR A 178 -7.41 -16.51 -6.99
N PRO A 179 -6.46 -15.57 -7.19
CA PRO A 179 -5.86 -14.78 -6.11
C PRO A 179 -6.84 -13.93 -5.27
N LEU A 180 -8.05 -13.70 -5.79
CA LEU A 180 -9.12 -12.99 -5.10
C LEU A 180 -10.40 -13.86 -5.06
N PHE A 181 -10.25 -15.15 -4.79
CA PHE A 181 -11.39 -16.06 -4.66
C PHE A 181 -12.47 -15.49 -3.72
N GLY A 182 -13.73 -15.58 -4.14
CA GLY A 182 -14.87 -15.01 -3.43
C GLY A 182 -14.97 -13.48 -3.48
N LYS A 183 -14.06 -12.77 -4.15
CA LYS A 183 -14.01 -11.30 -4.20
C LYS A 183 -14.10 -10.77 -5.64
N VAL A 184 -14.59 -9.54 -5.78
CA VAL A 184 -14.65 -8.83 -7.06
C VAL A 184 -13.36 -8.06 -7.29
N SER A 185 -12.67 -8.32 -8.40
CA SER A 185 -11.41 -7.65 -8.71
C SER A 185 -11.62 -6.20 -9.12
N VAL A 186 -10.69 -5.34 -8.73
CA VAL A 186 -10.60 -3.99 -9.29
C VAL A 186 -10.11 -4.08 -10.74
N PRO A 187 -10.70 -3.33 -11.69
CA PRO A 187 -10.24 -3.21 -13.06
C PRO A 187 -8.76 -2.84 -13.17
N ARG A 188 -8.06 -3.41 -14.16
CA ARG A 188 -6.60 -3.26 -14.31
C ARG A 188 -6.16 -1.82 -14.55
N MET A 189 -6.94 -1.05 -15.32
CA MET A 189 -6.61 0.34 -15.62
C MET A 189 -6.69 1.21 -14.35
N ILE A 190 -7.70 1.01 -13.49
CA ILE A 190 -7.78 1.69 -12.19
C ILE A 190 -6.54 1.39 -11.36
N LEU A 191 -6.11 0.13 -11.27
CA LEU A 191 -4.90 -0.25 -10.52
C LEU A 191 -3.65 0.45 -11.07
N ALA A 192 -3.47 0.48 -12.40
CA ALA A 192 -2.34 1.16 -13.04
C ALA A 192 -2.34 2.68 -12.79
N GLN A 193 -3.53 3.30 -12.76
CA GLN A 193 -3.67 4.71 -12.40
C GLN A 193 -3.33 4.94 -10.92
N PHE A 194 -3.76 4.06 -10.01
CA PHE A 194 -3.39 4.12 -8.59
C PHE A 194 -1.90 3.95 -8.36
N ASP A 195 -1.22 3.05 -9.08
CA ASP A 195 0.23 2.90 -9.01
C ASP A 195 0.92 4.21 -9.39
N SER A 196 0.45 4.86 -10.45
CA SER A 196 0.95 6.17 -10.90
C SER A 196 0.70 7.29 -9.89
N ILE A 197 -0.50 7.32 -9.30
CA ILE A 197 -0.88 8.28 -8.25
C ILE A 197 0.02 8.09 -7.03
N ASN A 198 0.06 6.88 -6.47
CA ASN A 198 0.76 6.57 -5.24
C ASN A 198 2.25 6.87 -5.36
N HIS A 199 2.87 6.48 -6.49
CA HIS A 199 4.28 6.77 -6.75
C HIS A 199 4.58 8.28 -6.79
N ARG A 200 3.83 9.04 -7.59
CA ARG A 200 4.15 10.46 -7.85
C ARG A 200 3.70 11.41 -6.75
N LYS A 201 2.56 11.16 -6.12
CA LYS A 201 1.95 12.10 -5.16
C LYS A 201 2.34 11.81 -3.72
N VAL A 202 2.57 10.54 -3.38
CA VAL A 202 2.75 10.12 -2.00
C VAL A 202 4.15 9.56 -1.77
N LEU A 203 4.51 8.44 -2.40
CA LEU A 203 5.77 7.74 -2.13
C LEU A 203 7.00 8.62 -2.39
N GLN A 204 7.09 9.28 -3.55
CA GLN A 204 8.23 10.16 -3.85
C GLN A 204 8.31 11.33 -2.86
N LYS A 205 7.17 11.97 -2.57
CA LYS A 205 7.08 13.15 -1.70
C LYS A 205 7.48 12.83 -0.25
N TYR A 206 6.86 11.83 0.35
CA TYR A 206 7.09 11.49 1.76
C TYR A 206 8.39 10.71 1.95
N GLY A 207 8.80 9.87 0.99
CA GLY A 207 10.11 9.22 1.01
C GLY A 207 11.25 10.24 1.05
N GLN A 208 11.21 11.27 0.19
CA GLN A 208 12.20 12.35 0.22
C GLN A 208 12.19 13.17 1.52
N LYS A 209 11.03 13.34 2.16
CA LYS A 209 10.96 14.03 3.46
C LYS A 209 11.60 13.19 4.56
N VAL A 210 11.26 11.90 4.64
CA VAL A 210 11.79 10.96 5.63
C VAL A 210 13.30 10.84 5.50
N LEU A 211 13.82 10.61 4.29
CA LEU A 211 15.25 10.44 4.07
C LEU A 211 16.05 11.70 4.42
N ARG A 212 15.57 12.89 4.04
CA ARG A 212 16.24 14.16 4.39
C ARG A 212 16.26 14.43 5.90
N ASP A 213 15.14 14.22 6.59
CA ASP A 213 15.07 14.41 8.04
C ASP A 213 15.92 13.36 8.77
N LEU A 214 15.92 12.10 8.31
CA LEU A 214 16.74 11.02 8.87
C LEU A 214 18.24 11.27 8.67
N GLU A 215 18.65 11.66 7.47
CA GLU A 215 20.03 12.03 7.14
C GLU A 215 20.51 13.16 8.06
N THR A 216 19.70 14.21 8.21
CA THR A 216 19.98 15.33 9.13
C THR A 216 20.18 14.84 10.57
N PHE A 217 19.37 13.89 11.04
CA PHE A 217 19.47 13.36 12.40
C PHE A 217 20.73 12.54 12.62
N ILE A 218 21.08 11.70 11.65
CA ILE A 218 22.31 10.89 11.67
C ILE A 218 23.54 11.80 11.72
N PHE A 219 23.61 12.83 10.86
CA PHE A 219 24.76 13.75 10.83
C PHE A 219 24.89 14.64 12.07
N ARG A 220 23.77 14.98 12.73
CA ARG A 220 23.83 15.73 14.00
C ARG A 220 24.49 14.94 15.12
N ASN A 221 24.47 13.60 15.05
CA ASN A 221 25.11 12.70 16.02
C ASN A 221 24.83 13.03 17.49
N GLN A 222 23.60 13.45 17.80
CA GLN A 222 23.16 13.76 19.16
C GLN A 222 22.51 12.52 19.77
N SER A 223 22.93 12.13 20.97
CA SER A 223 22.40 10.95 21.67
C SER A 223 20.87 10.99 21.88
N VAL A 224 20.30 12.19 22.06
CA VAL A 224 18.85 12.38 22.17
C VAL A 224 18.07 11.94 20.92
N LEU A 225 18.72 11.92 19.75
CA LEU A 225 18.12 11.51 18.47
C LEU A 225 18.25 10.01 18.19
N TRP A 226 18.95 9.26 19.05
CA TRP A 226 19.13 7.81 18.87
C TRP A 226 17.80 7.07 18.68
N TRP A 227 16.81 7.37 19.52
CA TRP A 227 15.53 6.68 19.51
C TRP A 227 14.73 6.89 18.21
N PRO A 228 14.46 8.12 17.73
CA PRO A 228 13.78 8.32 16.45
C PRO A 228 14.58 7.78 15.25
N ILE A 229 15.92 7.82 15.28
CA ILE A 229 16.75 7.20 14.24
C ILE A 229 16.52 5.69 14.19
N TYR A 230 16.65 5.02 15.34
CA TYR A 230 16.44 3.57 15.46
C TYR A 230 15.06 3.15 14.94
N LEU A 231 13.99 3.81 15.42
CA LEU A 231 12.62 3.50 15.01
C LEU A 231 12.43 3.66 13.50
N THR A 232 12.98 4.74 12.93
CA THR A 232 12.87 5.02 11.49
C THR A 232 13.57 3.94 10.67
N ILE A 233 14.84 3.63 10.99
CA ILE A 233 15.61 2.61 10.27
C ILE A 233 14.95 1.24 10.39
N PHE A 234 14.51 0.86 11.59
CA PHE A 234 13.84 -0.42 11.83
C PHE A 234 12.60 -0.58 10.95
N ILE A 235 11.71 0.42 10.94
CA ILE A 235 10.47 0.39 10.15
C ILE A 235 10.81 0.32 8.65
N LEU A 236 11.77 1.12 8.17
CA LEU A 236 12.15 1.12 6.75
C LEU A 236 12.73 -0.24 6.31
N LEU A 237 13.59 -0.86 7.11
CA LEU A 237 14.18 -2.17 6.80
C LEU A 237 13.13 -3.28 6.84
N HIS A 238 12.22 -3.25 7.83
CA HIS A 238 11.15 -4.23 7.91
C HIS A 238 10.19 -4.12 6.71
N GLU A 239 9.82 -2.91 6.29
CA GLU A 239 9.01 -2.72 5.08
C GLU A 239 9.75 -3.14 3.81
N ALA A 240 11.05 -2.87 3.69
CA ALA A 240 11.85 -3.34 2.55
C ALA A 240 11.83 -4.87 2.43
N SER A 241 11.91 -5.59 3.56
CA SER A 241 11.76 -7.05 3.60
C SER A 241 10.37 -7.50 3.15
N LYS A 242 9.30 -6.88 3.70
CA LYS A 242 7.91 -7.21 3.33
C LYS A 242 7.62 -6.95 1.86
N ILE A 243 8.05 -5.82 1.31
CA ILE A 243 7.87 -5.46 -0.10
C ILE A 243 8.63 -6.45 -0.99
N SER A 244 9.87 -6.79 -0.64
CA SER A 244 10.67 -7.75 -1.41
C SER A 244 10.00 -9.13 -1.46
N ALA A 245 9.49 -9.61 -0.32
CA ALA A 245 8.73 -10.87 -0.26
C ALA A 245 7.43 -10.81 -1.08
N ASP A 246 6.72 -9.68 -1.07
CA ASP A 246 5.52 -9.45 -1.86
C ASP A 246 5.80 -9.48 -3.37
N ARG A 247 6.85 -8.78 -3.81
CA ARG A 247 7.29 -8.75 -5.21
C ARG A 247 7.75 -10.12 -5.67
N TYR A 248 8.45 -10.87 -4.83
CA TYR A 248 8.83 -12.26 -5.12
C TYR A 248 7.60 -13.17 -5.29
N ARG A 249 6.63 -13.10 -4.37
CA ARG A 249 5.36 -13.82 -4.50
C ARG A 249 4.63 -13.45 -5.79
N HIS A 250 4.54 -12.17 -6.10
CA HIS A 250 3.89 -11.67 -7.31
C HIS A 250 4.59 -12.18 -8.58
N ALA A 251 5.92 -12.17 -8.61
CA ALA A 251 6.70 -12.69 -9.74
C ALA A 251 6.43 -14.18 -9.97
N ARG A 252 6.46 -15.01 -8.91
CA ARG A 252 6.13 -16.44 -9.01
C ARG A 252 4.71 -16.66 -9.52
N ASN A 253 3.76 -15.90 -9.01
CA ASN A 253 2.35 -16.04 -9.39
C ASN A 253 2.05 -15.60 -10.83
N ASN A 254 2.92 -14.82 -11.49
CA ASN A 254 2.68 -14.37 -12.87
C ASN A 254 3.61 -15.04 -13.89
N PHE A 255 4.84 -15.37 -13.50
CA PHE A 255 5.89 -15.85 -14.39
C PHE A 255 6.36 -17.28 -14.07
N GLY A 256 5.83 -17.92 -13.02
CA GLY A 256 6.22 -19.26 -12.61
C GLY A 256 7.51 -19.29 -11.78
N GLY A 257 7.98 -20.49 -11.46
CA GLY A 257 9.15 -20.73 -10.60
C GLY A 257 10.50 -20.73 -11.31
N ARG A 258 10.54 -20.40 -12.61
CA ARG A 258 11.80 -20.29 -13.39
C ARG A 258 12.62 -19.03 -13.07
N TYR A 259 12.06 -18.08 -12.31
CA TYR A 259 12.80 -16.94 -11.79
C TYR A 259 13.28 -17.24 -10.36
N THR A 260 14.48 -17.82 -10.26
CA THR A 260 15.32 -17.67 -9.08
C THR A 260 15.79 -16.21 -9.03
N PRO A 261 15.75 -15.54 -7.87
CA PRO A 261 16.46 -14.27 -7.76
C PRO A 261 17.93 -14.55 -8.05
N CYS A 262 18.59 -13.66 -8.82
CA CYS A 262 20.04 -13.62 -8.85
C CYS A 262 20.55 -13.83 -7.41
N SER A 263 21.40 -14.83 -7.23
CA SER A 263 22.14 -15.02 -5.99
C SER A 263 22.89 -13.71 -5.73
N ALA A 264 22.40 -12.92 -4.77
CA ALA A 264 23.21 -11.91 -4.15
C ALA A 264 24.16 -12.64 -3.20
N TYR A 265 25.31 -13.03 -3.73
CA TYR A 265 26.55 -13.10 -2.97
C TYR A 265 27.28 -11.76 -3.17
#